data_AF-A0AAX1QP53-F1
#
_entry.id   AF-A0AAX1QP53-F1
#
_cell.length_a   1.000
_cell.length_b   1.000
_cell.length_c   1.000
_cell.angle_alpha   90.00
_cell.angle_beta   90.00
_cell.angle_gamma   90.00
#
_symmetry.space_group_name_H-M   'P 1'
#
loop_
_entity.id
_entity.type
_entity.pdbx_description
1 polymer ?
#
loop_
_entity_poly.entity_id
_entity_poly.type
_entity_poly.pdbx_seq_one_letter_code
_entity_poly.pdbx_strand_id
1 'polypeptide(L)'
;MDKVYHFLTLLSIGIYWLLIAGVTIRVVLKRRAVSVSLAWLMVIYIIPFVGVLCYFLFGELNLGRKRAERAKEMFTPFGHWFRSLNDCQAHVQEGMGAHISRIDELCNNRMGIPALSGNTLSLLNSPNEILHAIIDDIERAQFQIRMVFYIWHPGGLADAVASALIQASKRGVNVKLLLDSAGSPRFFRSPWEKMMRDAGVEVVQALEVSPWRIFLRRLDLRQHRKIIVIDDEIAYTGSMNMVDPAYFKQNAGVGQWIDIMVRVTGPTVNVLSAIHCWDWEFETGSRMLPKNPECRLEPNQPQHPIQVVPSGPGMPENLISQVLTLAINQANRSVCITTPYFVPSADLLATLKMTAQRGIKVDIIIPKKNDSLMVQWASRAFYGELLEAGVQIHEFDGGLLHTKSVVIDQQFCLVGTVNLDMRSLWLNFELTLAVDDLEFTQQMHWLQRQYIEQSHSVVYAEWEQRPWYNRFLERVFYLFNPLL
;
A
#
# COMPACT_ATOMS: atom_id res chain seq x y z
N MET A 1 60.57 -4.09 4.58
CA MET A 1 59.14 -4.42 4.68
C MET A 1 58.39 -3.41 5.54
N ASP A 2 58.97 -2.92 6.64
CA ASP A 2 58.31 -1.98 7.57
C ASP A 2 57.86 -0.66 6.95
N LYS A 3 58.63 -0.08 6.01
CA LYS A 3 58.22 1.13 5.29
C LYS A 3 56.98 0.91 4.42
N VAL A 4 56.81 -0.29 3.86
CA VAL A 4 55.64 -0.66 3.05
C VAL A 4 54.43 -0.86 3.96
N TYR A 5 54.59 -1.55 5.10
CA TYR A 5 53.53 -1.69 6.10
C TYR A 5 53.09 -0.35 6.67
N HIS A 6 54.04 0.55 6.97
CA HIS A 6 53.73 1.88 7.48
C HIS A 6 52.97 2.72 6.46
N PHE A 7 53.40 2.70 5.19
CA PHE A 7 52.69 3.37 4.10
C PHE A 7 51.27 2.81 3.91
N LEU A 8 51.11 1.49 3.87
CA LEU A 8 49.80 0.84 3.75
C LEU A 8 48.89 1.18 4.94
N THR A 9 49.45 1.27 6.15
CA THR A 9 48.70 1.65 7.35
C THR A 9 48.19 3.09 7.25
N LEU A 10 49.05 4.05 6.89
CA LEU A 10 48.65 5.45 6.71
C LEU A 10 47.62 5.60 5.58
N LEU A 11 47.81 4.88 4.47
CA LEU A 11 46.85 4.86 3.37
C LEU A 11 45.48 4.32 3.81
N SER A 12 45.46 3.23 4.59
CA SER A 12 44.21 2.65 5.11
C SER A 12 43.47 3.58 6.06
N ILE A 13 44.19 4.30 6.93
CA ILE A 13 43.61 5.32 7.83
C ILE A 13 43.05 6.49 7.03
N GLY A 14 43.77 6.94 5.99
CA GLY A 14 43.27 7.98 5.09
C GLY A 14 41.98 7.59 4.36
N ILE A 15 41.95 6.38 3.79
CA ILE A 15 40.75 5.84 3.13
C ILE A 15 39.59 5.73 4.12
N TYR A 16 39.84 5.26 5.34
CA TYR A 16 38.84 5.15 6.39
C TYR A 16 38.17 6.50 6.70
N TRP A 17 38.95 7.55 6.94
CA TRP A 17 38.39 8.87 7.26
C TRP A 17 37.71 9.53 6.06
N LEU A 18 38.25 9.36 4.85
CA LEU A 18 37.61 9.84 3.62
C LEU A 18 36.27 9.17 3.37
N LEU A 19 36.18 7.86 3.60
CA LEU A 19 34.93 7.10 3.47
C LEU A 19 33.87 7.64 4.44
N ILE A 20 34.23 7.77 5.73
CA ILE A 20 33.31 8.27 6.76
C ILE A 20 32.88 9.71 6.45
N ALA A 21 33.83 10.61 6.16
CA ALA A 21 33.52 12.00 5.83
C ALA A 21 32.61 12.10 4.60
N GLY A 22 32.88 11.33 3.55
CA GLY A 22 32.07 11.29 2.33
C GLY A 22 30.64 10.83 2.60
N VAL A 23 30.46 9.78 3.41
CA VAL A 23 29.12 9.27 3.76
C VAL A 23 28.41 10.22 4.72
N THR A 24 29.09 10.82 5.69
CA THR A 24 28.53 11.85 6.59
C THR A 24 28.01 13.04 5.80
N ILE A 25 28.81 13.60 4.89
CA ILE A 25 28.40 14.70 4.02
C ILE A 25 27.17 14.27 3.22
N ARG A 26 27.16 13.06 2.67
CA ARG A 26 26.02 12.51 1.92
C ARG A 26 24.75 12.39 2.76
N VAL A 27 24.84 11.91 4.00
CA VAL A 27 23.72 11.82 4.95
C VAL A 27 23.14 13.22 5.21
N VAL A 28 24.00 14.20 5.46
CA VAL A 28 23.59 15.59 5.75
C VAL A 28 22.93 16.24 4.52
N LEU A 29 23.50 16.06 3.33
CA LEU A 29 22.99 16.63 2.08
C LEU A 29 21.64 16.03 1.65
N LYS A 30 21.34 14.79 2.03
CA LYS A 30 20.10 14.09 1.67
C LYS A 30 18.84 14.62 2.38
N ARG A 31 18.95 15.59 3.30
CA ARG A 31 17.86 16.31 3.98
C ARG A 31 16.72 15.40 4.47
N ARG A 32 17.05 14.37 5.25
CA ARG A 32 16.08 13.49 5.93
C ARG A 32 15.63 14.06 7.27
N ALA A 33 14.59 13.46 7.87
CA ALA A 33 14.23 13.72 9.26
C ALA A 33 15.48 13.66 10.15
N VAL A 34 15.64 14.66 11.03
CA VAL A 34 16.85 14.85 11.83
C VAL A 34 17.20 13.59 12.63
N SER A 35 16.20 12.95 13.22
CA SER A 35 16.36 11.69 13.97
C SER A 35 16.94 10.56 13.10
N VAL A 36 16.48 10.40 11.86
CA VAL A 36 16.97 9.38 10.92
C VAL A 36 18.42 9.67 10.51
N SER A 37 18.73 10.93 10.22
CA SER A 37 20.09 11.36 9.89
C SER A 37 21.04 11.10 11.06
N LEU A 38 20.67 11.48 12.28
CA LEU A 38 21.46 11.24 13.49
C LEU A 38 21.63 9.75 13.78
N ALA A 39 20.60 8.92 13.59
CA ALA A 39 20.70 7.48 13.76
C ALA A 39 21.73 6.86 12.81
N TRP A 40 21.71 7.25 11.52
CA TRP A 40 22.71 6.78 10.57
C TRP A 40 24.11 7.26 10.90
N LEU A 41 24.28 8.52 11.30
CA LEU A 41 25.58 9.05 11.74
C LEU A 41 26.10 8.28 12.96
N MET A 42 25.25 7.98 13.95
CA MET A 42 25.64 7.16 15.10
C MET A 42 26.10 5.76 14.68
N VAL A 43 25.34 5.07 13.84
CA VAL A 43 25.72 3.72 13.35
C VAL A 43 27.04 3.76 12.57
N ILE A 44 27.24 4.78 11.73
CA ILE A 44 28.48 4.99 10.97
C ILE A 44 29.66 5.37 11.88
N TYR A 45 29.44 6.03 13.01
CA TYR A 45 30.54 6.38 13.92
C TYR A 45 30.88 5.27 14.91
N ILE A 46 29.90 4.47 15.33
CA ILE A 46 30.12 3.36 16.27
C ILE A 46 30.70 2.15 15.54
N ILE A 47 30.19 1.81 14.35
CA ILE A 47 30.66 0.64 13.58
C ILE A 47 30.88 1.03 12.11
N PRO A 48 31.96 1.76 11.77
CA PRO A 48 32.04 2.48 10.51
C PRO A 48 31.90 1.65 9.24
N PHE A 49 32.62 0.54 9.10
CA PHE A 49 32.52 -0.28 7.89
C PHE A 49 31.13 -0.92 7.74
N VAL A 50 30.59 -1.46 8.84
CA VAL A 50 29.25 -2.08 8.84
C VAL A 50 28.18 -1.01 8.66
N GLY A 51 28.33 0.15 9.29
CA GLY A 51 27.38 1.26 9.22
C GLY A 51 27.34 1.90 7.85
N VAL A 52 28.50 2.09 7.20
CA VAL A 52 28.57 2.53 5.80
C VAL A 52 27.91 1.49 4.89
N LEU A 53 28.21 0.20 5.07
CA LEU A 53 27.57 -0.87 4.30
C LEU A 53 26.04 -0.86 4.48
N CYS A 54 25.56 -0.82 5.72
CA CYS A 54 24.14 -0.73 6.05
C CYS A 54 23.49 0.54 5.48
N TYR A 55 24.21 1.68 5.49
CA TYR A 55 23.70 2.93 4.93
C TYR A 55 23.48 2.82 3.42
N PHE A 56 24.39 2.19 2.69
CA PHE A 56 24.18 1.95 1.26
C PHE A 56 23.07 0.94 0.96
N LEU A 57 22.84 -0.04 1.84
CA LEU A 57 21.78 -1.04 1.69
C LEU A 57 20.37 -0.51 2.04
N PHE A 58 20.25 0.27 3.11
CA PHE A 58 18.97 0.66 3.71
C PHE A 58 18.78 2.18 3.86
N GLY A 59 19.87 2.93 3.89
CA GLY A 59 19.91 4.36 4.20
C GLY A 59 19.63 5.28 3.01
N GLU A 60 19.53 4.79 1.77
CA GLU A 60 19.13 5.59 0.61
C GLU A 60 18.13 4.88 -0.30
N LEU A 61 17.13 5.64 -0.78
CA LEU A 61 16.27 5.26 -1.89
C LEU A 61 17.10 5.19 -3.17
N ASN A 62 17.62 4.01 -3.49
CA ASN A 62 18.29 3.74 -4.75
C ASN A 62 17.44 2.82 -5.61
N LEU A 63 16.63 3.41 -6.49
CA LEU A 63 15.81 2.70 -7.48
C LEU A 63 16.66 2.02 -8.57
N GLY A 64 17.94 2.41 -8.67
CA GLY A 64 18.80 2.15 -9.82
C GLY A 64 18.54 3.17 -10.94
N ARG A 65 19.61 3.62 -11.62
CA ARG A 65 19.56 4.70 -12.64
C ARG A 65 18.45 4.49 -13.68
N LYS A 66 18.36 3.27 -14.24
CA LYS A 66 17.36 2.92 -15.26
C LYS A 66 15.90 3.12 -14.81
N ARG A 67 15.56 2.75 -13.56
CA ARG A 67 14.19 2.93 -13.03
C ARG A 67 13.91 4.39 -12.68
N ALA A 68 14.92 5.12 -12.19
CA ALA A 68 14.79 6.54 -11.91
C ALA A 68 14.59 7.37 -13.19
N GLU A 69 15.33 7.05 -14.26
CA GLU A 69 15.18 7.66 -15.59
C GLU A 69 13.78 7.37 -16.16
N ARG A 70 13.36 6.10 -16.17
CA ARG A 70 12.00 5.72 -16.58
C ARG A 70 10.91 6.45 -15.81
N ALA A 71 11.01 6.48 -14.48
CA ALA A 71 10.03 7.18 -13.64
C ALA A 71 9.88 8.66 -14.03
N LYS A 72 10.98 9.30 -14.45
CA LYS A 72 10.97 10.69 -14.95
C LYS A 72 10.32 10.79 -16.34
N GLU A 73 10.65 9.87 -17.25
CA GLU A 73 10.12 9.85 -18.62
C GLU A 73 8.62 9.50 -18.70
N MET A 74 8.14 8.71 -17.76
CA MET A 74 6.74 8.26 -17.67
C MET A 74 5.79 9.34 -17.17
N PHE A 75 6.26 10.23 -16.30
CA PHE A 75 5.38 11.17 -15.60
C PHE A 75 4.61 12.08 -16.57
N THR A 76 5.26 12.59 -17.61
CA THR A 76 4.62 13.52 -18.56
C THR A 76 3.51 12.86 -19.38
N PRO A 77 3.71 11.73 -20.08
CA PRO A 77 2.64 11.05 -20.83
C PRO A 77 1.43 10.65 -19.98
N PHE A 78 1.66 9.99 -18.85
CA PHE A 78 0.57 9.61 -17.95
C PHE A 78 -0.09 10.84 -17.32
N GLY A 79 0.68 11.84 -16.93
CA GLY A 79 0.16 13.10 -16.40
C GLY A 79 -0.67 13.90 -17.41
N HIS A 80 -0.39 13.79 -18.72
CA HIS A 80 -1.26 14.32 -19.76
C HIS A 80 -2.55 13.50 -19.89
N TRP A 81 -2.43 12.16 -19.87
CA TRP A 81 -3.60 11.29 -19.92
C TRP A 81 -4.54 11.51 -18.73
N PHE A 82 -4.01 11.55 -17.50
CA PHE A 82 -4.81 11.86 -16.31
C PHE A 82 -5.49 13.23 -16.43
N ARG A 83 -4.74 14.26 -16.85
CA ARG A 83 -5.31 15.60 -17.02
C ARG A 83 -6.41 15.67 -18.07
N SER A 84 -6.34 14.86 -19.13
CA SER A 84 -7.41 14.77 -20.13
C SER A 84 -8.74 14.25 -19.57
N LEU A 85 -8.71 13.57 -18.42
CA LEU A 85 -9.92 13.13 -17.73
C LEU A 85 -10.68 14.31 -17.09
N ASN A 86 -10.08 15.50 -16.95
CA ASN A 86 -10.81 16.68 -16.51
C ASN A 86 -11.88 17.11 -17.52
N ASP A 87 -11.70 16.77 -18.80
CA ASP A 87 -12.68 17.05 -19.86
C ASP A 87 -13.76 15.95 -19.96
N CYS A 88 -13.69 14.92 -19.10
CA CYS A 88 -14.65 13.83 -19.04
C CYS A 88 -15.95 14.31 -18.39
N GLN A 89 -17.10 14.00 -18.99
CA GLN A 89 -18.42 14.29 -18.39
C GLN A 89 -18.64 13.64 -17.02
N ALA A 90 -17.89 12.57 -16.70
CA ALA A 90 -17.90 11.95 -15.39
C ALA A 90 -17.18 12.80 -14.33
N HIS A 91 -16.35 13.77 -14.68
CA HIS A 91 -15.76 14.69 -13.71
C HIS A 91 -16.75 15.83 -13.41
N VAL A 92 -17.65 15.60 -12.45
CA VAL A 92 -18.70 16.56 -12.08
C VAL A 92 -18.35 17.22 -10.76
N GLN A 93 -17.77 18.41 -10.80
CA GLN A 93 -17.42 19.18 -9.60
C GLN A 93 -18.68 19.67 -8.85
N GLU A 94 -19.71 20.06 -9.60
CA GLU A 94 -20.98 20.53 -9.07
C GLU A 94 -21.80 19.35 -8.51
N GLY A 95 -21.76 19.14 -7.20
CA GLY A 95 -22.52 18.07 -6.53
C GLY A 95 -21.67 17.01 -5.82
N MET A 96 -20.34 17.12 -5.88
CA MET A 96 -19.46 16.33 -5.02
C MET A 96 -19.70 16.65 -3.54
N GLY A 97 -19.67 15.62 -2.68
CA GLY A 97 -19.72 15.82 -1.24
C GLY A 97 -18.52 16.63 -0.74
N ALA A 98 -18.70 17.25 0.43
CA ALA A 98 -17.67 18.11 1.03
C ALA A 98 -16.32 17.37 1.22
N HIS A 99 -16.37 16.09 1.58
CA HIS A 99 -15.16 15.28 1.78
C HIS A 99 -14.37 15.05 0.49
N ILE A 100 -15.04 14.61 -0.58
CA ILE A 100 -14.36 14.22 -1.81
C ILE A 100 -13.91 15.42 -2.64
N SER A 101 -14.66 16.53 -2.63
CA SER A 101 -14.27 17.75 -3.35
C SER A 101 -12.89 18.26 -2.96
N ARG A 102 -12.56 18.29 -1.66
CA ARG A 102 -11.22 18.70 -1.17
C ARG A 102 -10.13 17.71 -1.55
N ILE A 103 -10.47 16.42 -1.61
CA ILE A 103 -9.54 15.36 -1.99
C ILE A 103 -9.29 15.40 -3.51
N ASP A 104 -10.31 15.66 -4.31
CA ASP A 104 -10.22 15.93 -5.74
C ASP A 104 -9.32 17.13 -6.02
N GLU A 105 -9.57 18.28 -5.37
CA GLU A 105 -8.72 19.47 -5.47
C GLU A 105 -7.24 19.13 -5.20
N LEU A 106 -6.94 18.37 -4.15
CA LEU A 106 -5.58 17.97 -3.80
C LEU A 106 -4.97 17.03 -4.85
N CYS A 107 -5.69 15.98 -5.24
CA CYS A 107 -5.19 14.95 -6.15
C CYS A 107 -5.02 15.49 -7.57
N ASN A 108 -5.98 16.28 -8.04
CA ASN A 108 -5.94 16.90 -9.36
C ASN A 108 -4.82 17.94 -9.46
N ASN A 109 -4.61 18.77 -8.43
CA ASN A 109 -3.51 19.75 -8.45
C ASN A 109 -2.12 19.11 -8.37
N ARG A 110 -1.96 17.98 -7.67
CA ARG A 110 -0.64 17.32 -7.50
C ARG A 110 -0.33 16.28 -8.57
N MET A 111 -1.33 15.55 -9.05
CA MET A 111 -1.18 14.42 -9.97
C MET A 111 -1.96 14.58 -11.29
N GLY A 112 -2.93 15.48 -11.34
CA GLY A 112 -3.83 15.62 -12.48
C GLY A 112 -4.87 14.51 -12.58
N ILE A 113 -5.07 13.70 -11.52
CA ILE A 113 -6.09 12.64 -11.48
C ILE A 113 -7.35 13.23 -10.86
N PRO A 114 -8.43 13.47 -11.63
CA PRO A 114 -9.70 13.90 -11.09
C PRO A 114 -10.48 12.74 -10.44
N ALA A 115 -11.40 13.07 -9.55
CA ALA A 115 -12.47 12.18 -9.13
C ALA A 115 -13.50 12.05 -10.25
N LEU A 116 -13.91 10.82 -10.53
CA LEU A 116 -14.86 10.50 -11.59
C LEU A 116 -16.13 9.91 -11.00
N SER A 117 -17.27 10.33 -11.54
CA SER A 117 -18.62 9.88 -11.25
C SER A 117 -19.07 8.72 -12.16
N GLY A 118 -20.27 8.19 -11.93
CA GLY A 118 -20.89 7.16 -12.76
C GLY A 118 -20.33 5.75 -12.52
N ASN A 119 -19.83 5.50 -11.31
CA ASN A 119 -19.29 4.20 -10.93
C ASN A 119 -20.31 3.37 -10.18
N THR A 120 -20.16 2.05 -10.26
CA THR A 120 -20.85 1.11 -9.40
C THR A 120 -19.83 0.32 -8.59
N LEU A 121 -20.07 0.19 -7.30
CA LEU A 121 -19.21 -0.51 -6.36
C LEU A 121 -19.91 -1.71 -5.76
N SER A 122 -19.17 -2.81 -5.60
CA SER A 122 -19.63 -3.96 -4.83
C SER A 122 -18.54 -4.35 -3.84
N LEU A 123 -18.89 -4.33 -2.56
CA LEU A 123 -18.02 -4.79 -1.48
C LEU A 123 -18.07 -6.31 -1.41
N LEU A 124 -16.93 -6.96 -1.60
CA LEU A 124 -16.75 -8.40 -1.44
C LEU A 124 -15.93 -8.63 -0.17
N ASN A 125 -16.51 -9.31 0.81
CA ASN A 125 -15.97 -9.39 2.17
C ASN A 125 -15.60 -10.81 2.63
N SER A 126 -15.76 -11.81 1.76
CA SER A 126 -15.30 -13.17 2.02
C SER A 126 -14.33 -13.66 0.94
N PRO A 127 -13.25 -14.38 1.31
CA PRO A 127 -12.30 -14.90 0.34
C PRO A 127 -12.94 -15.78 -0.74
N ASN A 128 -13.94 -16.56 -0.36
CA ASN A 128 -14.66 -17.43 -1.28
C ASN A 128 -15.42 -16.63 -2.33
N GLU A 129 -16.21 -15.64 -1.92
CA GLU A 129 -16.94 -14.75 -2.82
C GLU A 129 -15.98 -13.96 -3.73
N ILE A 130 -14.91 -13.42 -3.16
CA ILE A 130 -13.90 -12.65 -3.91
C ILE A 130 -13.28 -13.49 -5.03
N LEU A 131 -12.78 -14.69 -4.70
CA LEU A 131 -12.07 -15.51 -5.68
C LEU A 131 -13.01 -16.06 -6.75
N HIS A 132 -14.24 -16.45 -6.41
CA HIS A 132 -15.24 -16.88 -7.40
C HIS A 132 -15.65 -15.74 -8.33
N ALA A 133 -15.91 -14.53 -7.79
CA ALA A 133 -16.24 -13.37 -8.63
C ALA A 133 -15.12 -13.02 -9.62
N ILE A 134 -13.86 -13.11 -9.16
CA ILE A 134 -12.69 -12.91 -10.01
C ILE A 134 -12.60 -13.98 -11.12
N ILE A 135 -12.82 -15.26 -10.77
CA ILE A 135 -12.81 -16.37 -11.75
C ILE A 135 -13.90 -16.15 -12.80
N ASP A 136 -15.13 -15.88 -12.38
CA ASP A 136 -16.27 -15.65 -13.25
C ASP A 136 -16.03 -14.50 -14.24
N ASP A 137 -15.46 -13.38 -13.79
CA ASP A 137 -15.16 -12.26 -14.68
C ASP A 137 -13.97 -12.56 -15.61
N ILE A 138 -12.95 -13.32 -15.17
CA ILE A 138 -11.85 -13.79 -16.03
C ILE A 138 -12.37 -14.74 -17.13
N GLU A 139 -13.35 -15.58 -16.81
CA GLU A 139 -13.97 -16.49 -17.77
C GLU A 139 -14.77 -15.74 -18.84
N ARG A 140 -15.36 -14.59 -18.48
CA ARG A 140 -16.10 -13.71 -19.39
C ARG A 140 -15.22 -12.74 -20.19
N ALA A 141 -13.97 -12.54 -19.79
CA ALA A 141 -13.04 -11.63 -20.45
C ALA A 141 -12.85 -11.94 -21.95
N GLN A 142 -12.84 -10.90 -22.78
CA GLN A 142 -12.79 -10.98 -24.24
C GLN A 142 -11.49 -10.43 -24.85
N PHE A 143 -10.88 -9.40 -24.26
CA PHE A 143 -9.79 -8.65 -24.90
C PHE A 143 -8.50 -8.66 -24.08
N GLN A 144 -8.56 -8.25 -22.81
CA GLN A 144 -7.38 -8.11 -21.97
C GLN A 144 -7.67 -8.31 -20.48
N ILE A 145 -6.69 -8.85 -19.77
CA ILE A 145 -6.66 -8.94 -18.32
C ILE A 145 -5.32 -8.39 -17.83
N ARG A 146 -5.36 -7.48 -16.86
CA ARG A 146 -4.19 -6.88 -16.24
C ARG A 146 -4.25 -7.10 -14.74
N MET A 147 -3.20 -7.67 -14.19
CA MET A 147 -3.12 -7.94 -12.76
C MET A 147 -1.81 -7.45 -12.18
N VAL A 148 -1.86 -6.86 -10.98
CA VAL A 148 -0.70 -6.61 -10.14
C VAL A 148 -1.00 -7.03 -8.70
N PHE A 149 -0.10 -7.80 -8.10
CA PHE A 149 -0.21 -8.23 -6.70
C PHE A 149 1.14 -8.23 -5.98
N TYR A 150 1.10 -7.92 -4.69
CA TYR A 150 2.24 -8.12 -3.80
C TYR A 150 2.54 -9.61 -3.59
N ILE A 151 1.53 -10.36 -3.13
CA ILE A 151 1.62 -11.79 -2.89
C ILE A 151 0.67 -12.51 -3.83
N TRP A 152 1.21 -13.46 -4.60
CA TRP A 152 0.49 -14.61 -5.12
C TRP A 152 1.04 -15.86 -4.44
N HIS A 153 0.16 -16.64 -3.80
CA HIS A 153 0.54 -17.87 -3.12
C HIS A 153 -0.28 -19.06 -3.66
N PRO A 154 0.39 -20.12 -4.17
CA PRO A 154 -0.30 -21.29 -4.71
C PRO A 154 -1.10 -22.07 -3.67
N GLY A 155 -2.27 -22.57 -4.08
CA GLY A 155 -3.18 -23.39 -3.29
C GLY A 155 -4.64 -22.94 -3.35
N GLY A 156 -5.55 -23.90 -3.26
CA GLY A 156 -6.99 -23.64 -3.18
C GLY A 156 -7.54 -22.87 -4.37
N LEU A 157 -8.41 -21.89 -4.11
CA LEU A 157 -9.02 -21.08 -5.17
C LEU A 157 -8.04 -20.15 -5.89
N ALA A 158 -6.87 -19.83 -5.32
CA ALA A 158 -5.84 -19.07 -6.04
C ALA A 158 -5.27 -19.86 -7.25
N ASP A 159 -5.25 -21.20 -7.16
CA ASP A 159 -4.88 -22.08 -8.28
C ASP A 159 -5.99 -22.14 -9.35
N ALA A 160 -7.25 -21.99 -8.94
CA ALA A 160 -8.38 -21.88 -9.87
C ALA A 160 -8.31 -20.56 -10.65
N VAL A 161 -7.96 -19.44 -10.01
CA VAL A 161 -7.67 -18.17 -10.71
C VAL A 161 -6.53 -18.34 -11.70
N ALA A 162 -5.44 -19.00 -11.30
CA ALA A 162 -4.31 -19.27 -12.18
C ALA A 162 -4.73 -20.09 -13.43
N SER A 163 -5.56 -21.10 -13.23
CA SER A 163 -6.12 -21.93 -14.30
C SER A 163 -7.04 -21.12 -15.21
N ALA A 164 -7.89 -20.25 -14.67
CA ALA A 164 -8.78 -19.38 -15.42
C ALA A 164 -8.00 -18.40 -16.32
N LEU A 165 -6.90 -17.82 -15.84
CA LEU A 165 -6.01 -16.96 -16.64
C LEU A 165 -5.37 -17.72 -17.82
N ILE A 166 -4.93 -18.97 -17.59
CA ILE A 166 -4.40 -19.83 -18.66
C ILE A 166 -5.49 -20.08 -19.72
N GLN A 167 -6.72 -20.37 -19.31
CA GLN A 167 -7.82 -20.56 -20.26
C GLN A 167 -8.16 -19.28 -21.01
N ALA A 168 -8.18 -18.12 -20.34
CA ALA A 168 -8.39 -16.83 -20.99
C ALA A 168 -7.32 -16.54 -22.06
N SER A 169 -6.04 -16.78 -21.72
CA SER A 169 -4.94 -16.60 -22.67
C SER A 169 -5.07 -17.53 -23.89
N LYS A 170 -5.47 -18.79 -23.68
CA LYS A 170 -5.75 -19.74 -24.78
C LYS A 170 -6.94 -19.33 -25.66
N ARG A 171 -7.92 -18.59 -25.12
CA ARG A 171 -9.01 -17.99 -25.91
C ARG A 171 -8.57 -16.77 -26.73
N GLY A 172 -7.34 -16.28 -26.54
CA GLY A 172 -6.78 -15.13 -27.23
C GLY A 172 -6.82 -13.82 -26.43
N VAL A 173 -7.22 -13.86 -25.15
CA VAL A 173 -7.19 -12.69 -24.27
C VAL A 173 -5.74 -12.32 -23.94
N ASN A 174 -5.36 -11.05 -24.07
CA ASN A 174 -4.02 -10.59 -23.66
C ASN A 174 -3.96 -10.53 -22.12
N VAL A 175 -3.15 -11.38 -21.49
CA VAL A 175 -3.03 -11.43 -20.02
C VAL A 175 -1.67 -10.92 -19.57
N LYS A 176 -1.66 -9.85 -18.78
CA LYS A 176 -0.47 -9.25 -18.17
C LYS A 176 -0.48 -9.37 -16.66
N LEU A 177 0.46 -10.13 -16.13
CA LEU A 177 0.58 -10.41 -14.70
C LEU A 177 1.88 -9.86 -14.13
N LEU A 178 1.77 -8.91 -13.21
CA LEU A 178 2.90 -8.30 -12.51
C LEU A 178 2.90 -8.73 -11.04
N LEU A 179 3.96 -9.37 -10.57
CA LEU A 179 4.05 -9.85 -9.18
C LEU A 179 5.32 -9.37 -8.49
N ASP A 180 5.21 -8.92 -7.23
CA ASP A 180 6.38 -8.56 -6.44
C ASP A 180 7.29 -9.77 -6.20
N SER A 181 8.57 -9.60 -6.53
CA SER A 181 9.59 -10.65 -6.43
C SER A 181 9.79 -11.19 -5.00
N ALA A 182 9.70 -10.35 -3.97
CA ALA A 182 9.85 -10.79 -2.58
C ALA A 182 8.54 -11.20 -1.91
N GLY A 183 7.41 -10.66 -2.36
CA GLY A 183 6.09 -11.06 -1.87
C GLY A 183 5.63 -12.41 -2.44
N SER A 184 6.04 -12.76 -3.67
CA SER A 184 5.55 -13.95 -4.40
C SER A 184 6.60 -15.06 -4.65
N PRO A 185 7.58 -15.35 -3.77
CA PRO A 185 8.64 -16.31 -4.07
C PRO A 185 8.13 -17.75 -4.22
N ARG A 186 7.00 -18.10 -3.58
CA ARG A 186 6.40 -19.44 -3.74
C ARG A 186 5.74 -19.60 -5.10
N PHE A 187 5.11 -18.56 -5.65
CA PHE A 187 4.58 -18.58 -7.00
C PHE A 187 5.71 -18.77 -8.03
N PHE A 188 6.77 -17.97 -7.96
CA PHE A 188 7.91 -18.05 -8.91
C PHE A 188 8.71 -19.36 -8.81
N ARG A 189 8.62 -20.08 -7.68
CA ARG A 189 9.22 -21.42 -7.55
C ARG A 189 8.26 -22.56 -7.89
N SER A 190 6.99 -22.26 -8.11
CA SER A 190 5.97 -23.24 -8.46
C SER A 190 5.90 -23.48 -9.97
N PRO A 191 5.27 -24.59 -10.42
CA PRO A 191 5.04 -24.83 -11.84
C PRO A 191 4.18 -23.75 -12.52
N TRP A 192 3.39 -22.99 -11.76
CA TRP A 192 2.44 -22.01 -12.30
C TRP A 192 3.10 -20.94 -13.16
N GLU A 193 4.28 -20.42 -12.79
CA GLU A 193 4.97 -19.42 -13.62
C GLU A 193 5.21 -19.97 -15.02
N LYS A 194 5.77 -21.18 -15.11
CA LYS A 194 6.09 -21.82 -16.39
C LYS A 194 4.80 -22.12 -17.17
N MET A 195 3.81 -22.73 -16.53
CA MET A 195 2.55 -23.07 -17.19
C MET A 195 1.81 -21.83 -17.74
N MET A 196 1.82 -20.72 -17.01
CA MET A 196 1.24 -19.46 -17.47
C MET A 196 1.98 -18.89 -18.67
N ARG A 197 3.32 -18.84 -18.61
CA ARG A 197 4.15 -18.36 -19.73
C ARG A 197 3.97 -19.22 -20.99
N ASP A 198 3.97 -20.55 -20.82
CA ASP A 198 3.79 -21.51 -21.92
C ASP A 198 2.39 -21.37 -22.55
N ALA A 199 1.39 -20.90 -21.80
CA ALA A 199 0.04 -20.62 -22.29
C ALA A 199 -0.12 -19.24 -22.97
N GLY A 200 0.89 -18.37 -22.92
CA GLY A 200 0.87 -17.03 -23.51
C GLY A 200 0.66 -15.88 -22.53
N VAL A 201 0.61 -16.14 -21.22
CA VAL A 201 0.49 -15.08 -20.20
C VAL A 201 1.82 -14.33 -20.04
N GLU A 202 1.78 -13.01 -20.15
CA GLU A 202 2.94 -12.15 -19.92
C GLU A 202 3.17 -11.97 -18.41
N VAL A 203 4.02 -12.82 -17.81
CA VAL A 203 4.37 -12.74 -16.38
C VAL A 203 5.64 -11.89 -16.18
N VAL A 204 5.60 -10.89 -15.30
CA VAL A 204 6.74 -10.02 -14.97
C VAL A 204 6.99 -9.98 -13.46
N GLN A 205 8.26 -10.07 -13.05
CA GLN A 205 8.66 -9.86 -11.65
C GLN A 205 8.90 -8.38 -11.38
N ALA A 206 8.05 -7.76 -10.57
CA ALA A 206 8.26 -6.40 -10.08
C ALA A 206 9.39 -6.38 -9.04
N LEU A 207 10.19 -5.31 -9.07
CA LEU A 207 11.25 -5.05 -8.10
C LEU A 207 12.18 -6.25 -7.84
N GLU A 208 12.53 -6.94 -8.93
CA GLU A 208 13.33 -8.18 -8.93
C GLU A 208 14.50 -8.15 -7.93
N VAL A 209 14.48 -9.11 -7.00
CA VAL A 209 15.52 -9.32 -6.00
C VAL A 209 16.50 -10.36 -6.53
N SER A 210 17.69 -9.93 -6.93
CA SER A 210 18.79 -10.81 -7.36
C SER A 210 19.95 -10.71 -6.39
N PRO A 211 20.67 -11.81 -6.06
CA PRO A 211 21.84 -11.79 -5.18
C PRO A 211 22.88 -10.73 -5.55
N TRP A 212 23.09 -10.51 -6.86
CA TRP A 212 23.99 -9.47 -7.39
C TRP A 212 23.45 -8.05 -7.23
N ARG A 213 22.14 -7.90 -7.07
CA ARG A 213 21.43 -6.61 -6.92
C ARG A 213 21.16 -6.23 -5.46
N ILE A 214 21.35 -7.15 -4.50
CA ILE A 214 21.24 -6.89 -3.05
C ILE A 214 22.16 -5.74 -2.63
N PHE A 215 23.36 -5.66 -3.20
CA PHE A 215 24.35 -4.62 -2.88
C PHE A 215 24.11 -3.27 -3.58
N LEU A 216 23.15 -3.19 -4.52
CA LEU A 216 22.97 -2.03 -5.42
C LEU A 216 21.59 -1.38 -5.34
N ARG A 217 20.64 -1.96 -4.59
CA ARG A 217 19.24 -1.52 -4.54
C ARG A 217 18.66 -1.65 -3.14
N ARG A 218 17.77 -0.72 -2.76
CA ARG A 218 17.01 -0.83 -1.51
C ARG A 218 16.01 -1.99 -1.62
N LEU A 219 16.06 -2.93 -0.69
CA LEU A 219 15.20 -4.13 -0.65
C LEU A 219 13.82 -3.87 0.00
N ASP A 220 13.60 -2.68 0.53
CA ASP A 220 12.44 -2.34 1.35
C ASP A 220 11.27 -1.74 0.55
N LEU A 221 11.55 -1.14 -0.61
CA LEU A 221 10.55 -0.74 -1.59
C LEU A 221 9.88 -1.98 -2.18
N ARG A 222 8.54 -2.03 -2.16
CA ARG A 222 7.76 -3.15 -2.67
C ARG A 222 6.57 -2.71 -3.50
N GLN A 223 6.20 -3.56 -4.44
CA GLN A 223 4.98 -3.40 -5.22
C GLN A 223 3.84 -3.96 -4.38
N HIS A 224 3.13 -3.06 -3.69
CA HIS A 224 2.14 -3.43 -2.70
C HIS A 224 0.69 -3.24 -3.19
N ARG A 225 0.50 -2.85 -4.46
CA ARG A 225 -0.83 -2.75 -5.07
C ARG A 225 -1.44 -4.13 -5.31
N LYS A 226 -2.77 -4.16 -5.33
CA LYS A 226 -3.62 -5.29 -5.70
C LYS A 226 -4.66 -4.75 -6.66
N ILE A 227 -4.42 -4.92 -7.95
CA ILE A 227 -5.31 -4.43 -9.00
C ILE A 227 -5.57 -5.57 -9.97
N ILE A 228 -6.83 -5.75 -10.33
CA ILE A 228 -7.26 -6.54 -11.49
C ILE A 228 -8.03 -5.58 -12.38
N VAL A 229 -7.74 -5.56 -13.68
CA VAL A 229 -8.55 -4.87 -14.68
C VAL A 229 -8.87 -5.87 -15.79
N ILE A 230 -10.14 -5.97 -16.13
CA ILE A 230 -10.67 -6.87 -17.15
C ILE A 230 -11.35 -6.00 -18.20
N ASP A 231 -10.86 -6.08 -19.43
CA ASP A 231 -11.39 -5.40 -20.63
C ASP A 231 -11.49 -3.86 -20.56
N ASP A 232 -10.86 -3.24 -19.56
CA ASP A 232 -11.06 -1.82 -19.19
C ASP A 232 -12.52 -1.49 -18.78
N GLU A 233 -13.31 -2.50 -18.41
CA GLU A 233 -14.73 -2.36 -18.02
C GLU A 233 -14.99 -2.74 -16.55
N ILE A 234 -14.23 -3.70 -16.03
CA ILE A 234 -14.32 -4.16 -14.65
C ILE A 234 -12.95 -4.02 -13.99
N ALA A 235 -12.91 -3.53 -12.77
CA ALA A 235 -11.71 -3.55 -11.95
C ALA A 235 -11.97 -4.11 -10.54
N TYR A 236 -10.93 -4.68 -9.96
CA TYR A 236 -10.89 -5.06 -8.55
C TYR A 236 -9.70 -4.39 -7.86
N THR A 237 -9.92 -3.89 -6.65
CA THR A 237 -8.84 -3.45 -5.75
C THR A 237 -9.26 -3.61 -4.30
N GLY A 238 -8.31 -3.66 -3.37
CA GLY A 238 -8.60 -3.85 -1.95
C GLY A 238 -7.41 -4.41 -1.19
N SER A 239 -7.67 -5.01 -0.04
CA SER A 239 -6.61 -5.46 0.87
C SER A 239 -6.10 -6.86 0.54
N MET A 240 -6.93 -7.69 -0.12
CA MET A 240 -6.67 -9.10 -0.36
C MET A 240 -5.51 -9.31 -1.34
N ASN A 241 -4.55 -10.14 -0.93
CA ASN A 241 -3.56 -10.69 -1.85
C ASN A 241 -4.16 -11.85 -2.67
N MET A 242 -3.49 -12.29 -3.74
CA MET A 242 -3.96 -13.45 -4.50
C MET A 242 -3.60 -14.75 -3.79
N VAL A 243 -4.35 -15.06 -2.74
CA VAL A 243 -4.13 -16.18 -1.83
C VAL A 243 -5.48 -16.77 -1.42
N ASP A 244 -5.53 -18.09 -1.23
CA ASP A 244 -6.62 -18.73 -0.49
C ASP A 244 -6.23 -18.78 1.00
N PRO A 245 -6.97 -18.10 1.90
CA PRO A 245 -6.64 -18.07 3.32
C PRO A 245 -6.65 -19.42 4.02
N ALA A 246 -7.21 -20.49 3.42
CA ALA A 246 -7.09 -21.86 3.94
C ALA A 246 -5.72 -22.50 3.66
N TYR A 247 -4.95 -21.98 2.71
CA TYR A 247 -3.64 -22.51 2.31
C TYR A 247 -2.49 -21.54 2.62
N PHE A 248 -2.81 -20.29 2.95
CA PHE A 248 -1.83 -19.24 3.21
C PHE A 248 -1.52 -19.09 4.70
N LYS A 249 -0.22 -19.10 5.06
CA LYS A 249 0.27 -18.83 6.43
C LYS A 249 -0.41 -19.63 7.58
N GLN A 250 -0.88 -20.85 7.33
CA GLN A 250 -1.56 -21.69 8.33
C GLN A 250 -0.73 -21.94 9.61
N ASN A 251 0.60 -21.96 9.49
CA ASN A 251 1.51 -22.20 10.61
C ASN A 251 1.98 -20.91 11.34
N ALA A 252 1.43 -19.73 10.99
CA ALA A 252 1.84 -18.47 11.59
C ALA A 252 1.19 -18.19 12.96
N GLY A 253 0.21 -19.01 13.38
CA GLY A 253 -0.44 -18.86 14.69
C GLY A 253 -1.41 -17.66 14.79
N VAL A 254 -1.76 -17.05 13.64
CA VAL A 254 -2.63 -15.86 13.55
C VAL A 254 -4.04 -16.17 13.03
N GLY A 255 -4.34 -17.44 12.73
CA GLY A 255 -5.58 -17.81 12.04
C GLY A 255 -5.54 -17.47 10.55
N GLN A 256 -6.72 -17.43 9.92
CA GLN A 256 -6.84 -17.05 8.51
C GLN A 256 -6.78 -15.53 8.35
N TRP A 257 -6.35 -15.09 7.17
CA TRP A 257 -6.37 -13.68 6.80
C TRP A 257 -7.79 -13.28 6.44
N ILE A 258 -8.22 -12.12 6.95
CA ILE A 258 -9.53 -11.54 6.68
C ILE A 258 -9.30 -10.24 5.92
N ASP A 259 -9.77 -10.23 4.69
CA ASP A 259 -9.54 -9.17 3.71
C ASP A 259 -10.83 -8.85 2.97
N ILE A 260 -10.83 -7.71 2.30
CA ILE A 260 -11.91 -7.31 1.39
C ILE A 260 -11.34 -7.00 0.01
N MET A 261 -12.20 -7.09 -1.00
CA MET A 261 -11.99 -6.50 -2.31
C MET A 261 -13.21 -5.69 -2.70
N VAL A 262 -12.98 -4.68 -3.51
CA VAL A 262 -14.00 -3.83 -4.10
C VAL A 262 -13.99 -4.10 -5.60
N ARG A 263 -15.13 -4.56 -6.11
CA ARG A 263 -15.38 -4.67 -7.55
C ARG A 263 -15.95 -3.33 -8.03
N VAL A 264 -15.39 -2.80 -9.10
CA VAL A 264 -15.72 -1.48 -9.66
C VAL A 264 -16.07 -1.63 -11.14
N THR A 265 -17.15 -0.98 -11.56
CA THR A 265 -17.46 -0.73 -12.98
C THR A 265 -17.69 0.77 -13.19
N GLY A 266 -17.44 1.25 -14.41
CA GLY A 266 -17.58 2.66 -14.77
C GLY A 266 -16.24 3.37 -15.01
N PRO A 267 -16.23 4.71 -15.15
CA PRO A 267 -15.08 5.48 -15.63
C PRO A 267 -13.79 5.32 -14.81
N THR A 268 -13.91 5.03 -13.51
CA THR A 268 -12.76 4.81 -12.62
C THR A 268 -11.91 3.59 -13.01
N VAL A 269 -12.48 2.61 -13.71
CA VAL A 269 -11.77 1.42 -14.18
C VAL A 269 -10.57 1.79 -15.05
N ASN A 270 -10.73 2.79 -15.93
CA ASN A 270 -9.64 3.25 -16.80
C ASN A 270 -8.52 3.92 -16.00
N VAL A 271 -8.82 4.57 -14.89
CA VAL A 271 -7.79 5.13 -13.99
C VAL A 271 -7.01 4.01 -13.32
N LEU A 272 -7.69 2.96 -12.82
CA LEU A 272 -7.02 1.77 -12.28
C LEU A 272 -6.18 1.05 -13.35
N SER A 273 -6.66 1.00 -14.58
CA SER A 273 -5.93 0.49 -15.74
C SER A 273 -4.67 1.32 -16.04
N ALA A 274 -4.76 2.66 -15.95
CA ALA A 274 -3.60 3.54 -16.08
C ALA A 274 -2.54 3.29 -14.99
N ILE A 275 -2.96 3.01 -13.75
CA ILE A 275 -2.02 2.69 -12.67
C ILE A 275 -1.31 1.34 -12.92
N HIS A 276 -2.01 0.33 -13.44
CA HIS A 276 -1.35 -0.91 -13.87
C HIS A 276 -0.38 -0.67 -15.04
N CYS A 277 -0.82 0.07 -16.05
CA CYS A 277 0.00 0.46 -17.19
C CYS A 277 1.27 1.21 -16.77
N TRP A 278 1.15 2.10 -15.77
CA TRP A 278 2.28 2.80 -15.16
C TRP A 278 3.27 1.79 -14.57
N ASP A 279 2.80 0.87 -13.73
CA ASP A 279 3.68 -0.12 -13.11
C ASP A 279 4.33 -1.07 -14.14
N TRP A 280 3.59 -1.38 -15.20
CA TRP A 280 4.10 -2.16 -16.32
C TRP A 280 5.23 -1.44 -17.06
N GLU A 281 5.08 -0.16 -17.39
CA GLU A 281 6.13 0.63 -18.04
C GLU A 281 7.32 0.85 -17.09
N PHE A 282 7.07 1.03 -15.79
CA PHE A 282 8.13 1.17 -14.79
C PHE A 282 9.08 -0.05 -14.81
N GLU A 283 8.52 -1.26 -14.84
CA GLU A 283 9.31 -2.49 -14.82
C GLU A 283 9.84 -2.89 -16.20
N THR A 284 9.01 -2.86 -17.23
CA THR A 284 9.38 -3.36 -18.56
C THR A 284 10.03 -2.29 -19.44
N GLY A 285 9.65 -1.02 -19.29
CA GLY A 285 9.94 0.07 -20.21
C GLY A 285 9.04 0.07 -21.46
N SER A 286 8.06 -0.83 -21.53
CA SER A 286 7.07 -0.86 -22.60
C SER A 286 5.89 0.03 -22.22
N ARG A 287 5.74 1.15 -22.95
CA ARG A 287 4.64 2.08 -22.74
C ARG A 287 3.33 1.53 -23.26
N MET A 288 2.30 1.70 -22.44
CA MET A 288 0.93 1.41 -22.79
C MET A 288 0.05 2.39 -22.04
N LEU A 289 -0.85 3.07 -22.73
CA LEU A 289 -1.87 3.90 -22.11
C LEU A 289 -3.20 3.16 -22.23
N PRO A 290 -4.07 3.20 -21.22
CA PRO A 290 -5.39 2.60 -21.32
C PRO A 290 -6.26 3.39 -22.31
N LYS A 291 -7.39 2.78 -22.69
CA LYS A 291 -8.44 3.51 -23.42
C LYS A 291 -8.96 4.66 -22.54
N ASN A 292 -9.44 5.72 -23.19
CA ASN A 292 -10.21 6.73 -22.47
C ASN A 292 -11.52 6.12 -21.95
N PRO A 293 -11.97 6.51 -20.75
CA PRO A 293 -13.22 5.99 -20.20
C PRO A 293 -14.44 6.41 -21.03
N GLU A 294 -15.47 5.59 -20.99
CA GLU A 294 -16.81 5.98 -21.45
C GLU A 294 -17.43 6.90 -20.39
N CYS A 295 -17.33 8.21 -20.63
CA CYS A 295 -17.72 9.25 -19.67
C CYS A 295 -19.22 9.52 -19.55
N ARG A 296 -20.08 8.71 -20.18
CA ARG A 296 -21.51 9.03 -20.29
C ARG A 296 -22.20 8.80 -18.95
N LEU A 297 -22.66 9.89 -18.33
CA LEU A 297 -23.52 9.82 -17.16
C LEU A 297 -24.97 9.71 -17.59
N GLU A 298 -25.71 8.77 -17.00
CA GLU A 298 -27.15 8.71 -17.15
C GLU A 298 -27.80 9.87 -16.37
N PRO A 299 -28.65 10.69 -17.01
CA PRO A 299 -29.34 11.78 -16.34
C PRO A 299 -30.16 11.25 -15.15
N ASN A 300 -30.06 11.93 -13.99
CA ASN A 300 -30.79 11.63 -12.75
C ASN A 300 -30.35 10.38 -11.96
N GLN A 301 -29.19 9.78 -12.24
CA GLN A 301 -28.61 8.77 -11.36
C GLN A 301 -27.67 9.38 -10.31
N PRO A 302 -27.57 8.81 -9.10
CA PRO A 302 -26.55 9.19 -8.14
C PRO A 302 -25.17 9.01 -8.75
N GLN A 303 -24.31 10.00 -8.55
CA GLN A 303 -23.08 10.12 -9.34
C GLN A 303 -21.88 9.38 -8.72
N HIS A 304 -21.97 8.88 -7.48
CA HIS A 304 -20.94 8.05 -6.81
C HIS A 304 -19.48 8.37 -7.22
N PRO A 305 -18.98 9.59 -6.92
CA PRO A 305 -17.64 9.96 -7.31
C PRO A 305 -16.59 9.14 -6.56
N ILE A 306 -15.57 8.72 -7.28
CA ILE A 306 -14.43 7.99 -6.75
C ILE A 306 -13.15 8.70 -7.17
N GLN A 307 -12.30 8.98 -6.19
CA GLN A 307 -10.94 9.43 -6.41
C GLN A 307 -9.98 8.25 -6.25
N VAL A 308 -9.18 8.00 -7.28
CA VAL A 308 -8.05 7.07 -7.19
C VAL A 308 -6.81 7.82 -6.68
N VAL A 309 -6.20 7.31 -5.61
CA VAL A 309 -5.03 7.93 -4.96
C VAL A 309 -3.87 6.93 -4.95
N PRO A 310 -3.02 6.93 -6.00
CA PRO A 310 -1.85 6.07 -6.06
C PRO A 310 -0.65 6.71 -5.34
N SER A 311 0.28 5.88 -4.87
CA SER A 311 1.61 6.32 -4.42
C SER A 311 2.69 5.38 -4.91
N GLY A 312 3.92 5.86 -5.04
CA GLY A 312 5.08 5.06 -5.42
C GLY A 312 6.12 5.87 -6.19
N PRO A 313 7.26 5.26 -6.53
CA PRO A 313 8.30 5.85 -7.37
C PRO A 313 7.76 6.50 -8.65
N GLY A 314 8.19 7.73 -8.89
CA GLY A 314 7.74 8.53 -10.04
C GLY A 314 6.42 9.27 -9.80
N MET A 315 5.77 9.08 -8.65
CA MET A 315 4.59 9.85 -8.25
C MET A 315 4.94 10.83 -7.12
N PRO A 316 4.13 11.88 -6.88
CA PRO A 316 4.35 12.86 -5.82
C PRO A 316 4.35 12.19 -4.46
N GLU A 317 5.39 12.51 -3.68
CA GLU A 317 5.57 11.97 -2.34
C GLU A 317 4.42 12.38 -1.40
N ASN A 318 4.09 11.51 -0.44
CA ASN A 318 3.16 11.75 0.66
C ASN A 318 1.70 12.04 0.27
N LEU A 319 1.28 11.81 -0.98
CA LEU A 319 -0.09 12.11 -1.42
C LEU A 319 -1.15 11.35 -0.60
N ILE A 320 -0.97 10.05 -0.40
CA ILE A 320 -1.89 9.22 0.41
C ILE A 320 -1.93 9.71 1.86
N SER A 321 -0.78 10.05 2.47
CA SER A 321 -0.73 10.59 3.82
C SER A 321 -1.50 11.91 3.92
N GLN A 322 -1.39 12.79 2.92
CA GLN A 322 -2.12 14.06 2.90
C GLN A 322 -3.62 13.85 2.73
N VAL A 323 -4.03 12.93 1.86
CA VAL A 323 -5.45 12.56 1.69
C VAL A 323 -6.01 11.99 3.00
N LEU A 324 -5.28 11.10 3.67
CA LEU A 324 -5.69 10.52 4.95
C LEU A 324 -5.86 11.61 6.03
N THR A 325 -4.87 12.49 6.19
CA THR A 325 -4.92 13.60 7.14
C THR A 325 -6.07 14.57 6.81
N LEU A 326 -6.25 14.90 5.52
CA LEU A 326 -7.31 15.78 5.06
C LEU A 326 -8.70 15.18 5.31
N ALA A 327 -8.88 13.87 5.07
CA ALA A 327 -10.14 13.18 5.28
C ALA A 327 -10.48 13.11 6.78
N ILE A 328 -9.53 12.71 7.63
CA ILE A 328 -9.71 12.63 9.09
C ILE A 328 -10.03 14.01 9.69
N ASN A 329 -9.31 15.06 9.28
CA ASN A 329 -9.53 16.41 9.80
C ASN A 329 -10.92 16.97 9.48
N GLN A 330 -11.53 16.53 8.37
CA GLN A 330 -12.89 16.91 7.96
C GLN A 330 -14.00 16.18 8.72
N ALA A 331 -13.69 15.19 9.58
CA ALA A 331 -14.71 14.41 10.29
C ALA A 331 -15.50 15.24 11.32
N ASN A 332 -16.82 15.13 11.31
CA ASN A 332 -17.74 15.87 12.17
C ASN A 332 -18.39 15.01 13.26
N ARG A 333 -18.38 13.68 13.12
CA ARG A 333 -19.05 12.74 14.03
C ARG A 333 -18.18 11.55 14.41
N SER A 334 -17.56 10.89 13.43
CA SER A 334 -16.80 9.66 13.69
C SER A 334 -15.75 9.35 12.64
N VAL A 335 -14.67 8.69 13.08
CA VAL A 335 -13.63 8.08 12.24
C VAL A 335 -13.42 6.65 12.71
N CYS A 336 -13.55 5.67 11.82
CA CYS A 336 -13.32 4.26 12.12
C CYS A 336 -12.28 3.67 11.18
N ILE A 337 -11.14 3.25 11.72
CA ILE A 337 -9.98 2.76 10.99
C ILE A 337 -9.85 1.26 11.19
N THR A 338 -9.59 0.53 10.12
CA THR A 338 -9.18 -0.88 10.16
C THR A 338 -7.83 -1.02 9.48
N THR A 339 -6.85 -1.61 10.16
CA THR A 339 -5.53 -1.86 9.58
C THR A 339 -4.85 -3.06 10.26
N PRO A 340 -4.12 -3.93 9.53
CA PRO A 340 -3.34 -5.00 10.16
C PRO A 340 -2.10 -4.49 10.90
N TYR A 341 -1.50 -3.42 10.38
CA TYR A 341 -0.23 -2.88 10.86
C TYR A 341 -0.44 -1.40 11.16
N PHE A 342 -0.32 -1.04 12.44
CA PHE A 342 -0.54 0.32 12.91
C PHE A 342 0.71 0.83 13.60
N VAL A 343 1.54 1.55 12.83
CA VAL A 343 2.77 2.17 13.27
C VAL A 343 2.82 3.57 12.65
N PRO A 344 1.92 4.48 13.09
CA PRO A 344 1.62 5.71 12.37
C PRO A 344 2.81 6.68 12.35
N SER A 345 2.80 7.58 11.37
CA SER A 345 3.68 8.75 11.39
C SER A 345 3.30 9.70 12.54
N ALA A 346 4.24 10.56 12.94
CA ALA A 346 3.97 11.58 13.96
C ALA A 346 2.78 12.49 13.58
N ASP A 347 2.65 12.83 12.30
CA ASP A 347 1.56 13.67 11.79
C ASP A 347 0.21 12.95 11.88
N LEU A 348 0.16 11.66 11.50
CA LEU A 348 -1.07 10.88 11.59
C LEU A 348 -1.49 10.66 13.05
N LEU A 349 -0.53 10.34 13.92
CA LEU A 349 -0.75 10.21 15.35
C LEU A 349 -1.31 11.49 15.97
N ALA A 350 -0.70 12.64 15.69
CA ALA A 350 -1.17 13.94 16.17
C ALA A 350 -2.57 14.27 15.63
N THR A 351 -2.84 13.95 14.36
CA THR A 351 -4.16 14.13 13.74
C THR A 351 -5.24 13.31 14.45
N LEU A 352 -4.97 12.03 14.75
CA LEU A 352 -5.91 11.14 15.44
C LEU A 352 -6.21 11.64 16.87
N LYS A 353 -5.16 12.01 17.62
CA LYS A 353 -5.30 12.56 18.97
C LYS A 353 -6.11 13.85 18.98
N MET A 354 -5.79 14.78 18.07
CA MET A 354 -6.53 16.04 17.94
C MET A 354 -8.00 15.80 17.59
N THR A 355 -8.28 14.85 16.69
CA THR A 355 -9.64 14.53 16.26
C THR A 355 -10.46 13.97 17.43
N ALA A 356 -9.90 13.04 18.21
CA ALA A 356 -10.55 12.52 19.42
C ALA A 356 -10.77 13.62 20.47
N GLN A 357 -9.76 14.47 20.71
CA GLN A 357 -9.84 15.59 21.66
C GLN A 357 -10.86 16.67 21.25
N ARG A 358 -11.19 16.78 19.96
CA ARG A 358 -12.28 17.62 19.45
C ARG A 358 -13.68 17.07 19.82
N GLY A 359 -13.75 15.87 20.38
CA GLY A 359 -15.00 15.18 20.74
C GLY A 359 -15.54 14.29 19.63
N ILE A 360 -14.77 14.05 18.56
CA ILE A 360 -15.13 13.12 17.48
C ILE A 360 -14.86 11.69 17.95
N LYS A 361 -15.78 10.76 17.67
CA LYS A 361 -15.56 9.35 17.99
C LYS A 361 -14.48 8.76 17.08
N VAL A 362 -13.36 8.29 17.63
CA VAL A 362 -12.30 7.64 16.85
C VAL A 362 -12.14 6.20 17.30
N ASP A 363 -12.41 5.25 16.39
CA ASP A 363 -12.22 3.82 16.58
C ASP A 363 -11.05 3.32 15.72
N ILE A 364 -10.16 2.52 16.30
CA ILE A 364 -9.08 1.83 15.60
C ILE A 364 -9.21 0.33 15.84
N ILE A 365 -9.42 -0.43 14.77
CA ILE A 365 -9.57 -1.88 14.76
C ILE A 365 -8.30 -2.50 14.19
N ILE A 366 -7.66 -3.35 14.99
CA ILE A 366 -6.36 -3.97 14.69
C ILE A 366 -6.40 -5.44 15.12
N PRO A 367 -5.68 -6.35 14.45
CA PRO A 367 -5.65 -7.75 14.85
C PRO A 367 -4.94 -7.92 16.19
N LYS A 368 -5.52 -8.73 17.09
CA LYS A 368 -4.90 -9.05 18.39
C LYS A 368 -3.58 -9.82 18.23
N LYS A 369 -3.52 -10.68 17.22
CA LYS A 369 -2.33 -11.45 16.85
C LYS A 369 -1.85 -11.00 15.49
N ASN A 370 -0.56 -10.69 15.40
CA ASN A 370 0.09 -10.26 14.17
C ASN A 370 1.15 -11.28 13.75
N ASP A 371 1.38 -11.43 12.45
CA ASP A 371 2.39 -12.34 11.92
C ASP A 371 3.81 -11.73 11.93
N SER A 372 3.91 -10.45 12.29
CA SER A 372 5.13 -9.73 12.60
C SER A 372 5.17 -9.31 14.08
N LEU A 373 6.02 -9.99 14.86
CA LEU A 373 6.28 -9.63 16.26
C LEU A 373 6.76 -8.18 16.41
N MET A 374 7.56 -7.71 15.45
CA MET A 374 8.09 -6.34 15.46
C MET A 374 6.96 -5.31 15.34
N VAL A 375 6.00 -5.54 14.43
CA VAL A 375 4.83 -4.65 14.31
C VAL A 375 3.95 -4.75 15.54
N GLN A 376 3.71 -5.96 16.05
CA GLN A 376 2.88 -6.17 17.23
C GLN A 376 3.34 -5.33 18.42
N TRP A 377 4.65 -5.35 18.72
CA TRP A 377 5.20 -4.58 19.84
C TRP A 377 5.35 -3.09 19.54
N ALA A 378 5.73 -2.72 18.33
CA ALA A 378 5.85 -1.32 17.94
C ALA A 378 4.50 -0.60 17.98
N SER A 379 3.43 -1.26 17.53
CA SER A 379 2.07 -0.70 17.55
C SER A 379 1.58 -0.37 18.95
N ARG A 380 1.86 -1.26 19.91
CA ARG A 380 1.49 -1.10 21.32
C ARG A 380 2.14 0.11 22.00
N ALA A 381 3.27 0.58 21.49
CA ALA A 381 3.91 1.79 22.00
C ALA A 381 3.02 3.04 21.88
N PHE A 382 2.09 3.07 20.92
CA PHE A 382 1.18 4.20 20.67
C PHE A 382 -0.14 4.11 21.43
N TYR A 383 -0.49 2.95 22.00
CA TYR A 383 -1.81 2.74 22.60
C TYR A 383 -2.08 3.71 23.76
N GLY A 384 -1.10 3.91 24.64
CA GLY A 384 -1.28 4.71 25.84
C GLY A 384 -1.71 6.15 25.53
N GLU A 385 -1.02 6.80 24.61
CA GLU A 385 -1.30 8.20 24.25
C GLU A 385 -2.57 8.37 23.38
N LEU A 386 -2.97 7.32 22.65
CA LEU A 386 -4.21 7.31 21.87
C LEU A 386 -5.41 7.13 22.79
N LEU A 387 -5.35 6.15 23.69
CA LEU A 387 -6.37 5.89 24.70
C LEU A 387 -6.56 7.10 25.62
N GLU A 388 -5.48 7.72 26.07
CA GLU A 388 -5.51 8.96 26.87
C GLU A 388 -6.18 10.13 26.10
N ALA A 389 -5.96 10.22 24.79
CA ALA A 389 -6.60 11.23 23.94
C ALA A 389 -8.08 10.94 23.63
N GLY A 390 -8.62 9.78 24.04
CA GLY A 390 -10.02 9.38 23.84
C GLY A 390 -10.25 8.49 22.61
N VAL A 391 -9.20 7.99 21.95
CA VAL A 391 -9.32 7.02 20.87
C VAL A 391 -9.68 5.64 21.43
N GLN A 392 -10.62 4.95 20.80
CA GLN A 392 -11.03 3.58 21.15
C GLN A 392 -10.23 2.58 20.32
N ILE A 393 -9.49 1.68 20.98
CA ILE A 393 -8.70 0.64 20.31
C ILE A 393 -9.40 -0.71 20.51
N HIS A 394 -9.61 -1.43 19.42
CA HIS A 394 -10.28 -2.73 19.37
C HIS A 394 -9.32 -3.79 18.81
N GLU A 395 -8.94 -4.76 19.64
CA GLU A 395 -8.11 -5.90 19.24
C GLU A 395 -8.98 -7.05 18.75
N PHE A 396 -9.00 -7.29 17.44
CA PHE A 396 -9.82 -8.29 16.77
C PHE A 396 -9.32 -9.73 16.98
N ASP A 397 -10.24 -10.64 17.34
CA ASP A 397 -9.93 -12.03 17.75
C ASP A 397 -10.16 -13.09 16.64
N GLY A 398 -10.84 -12.77 15.54
CA GLY A 398 -11.29 -13.75 14.53
C GLY A 398 -10.23 -14.26 13.54
N GLY A 399 -8.97 -13.81 13.63
CA GLY A 399 -7.90 -14.11 12.67
C GLY A 399 -6.97 -12.92 12.45
N LEU A 400 -6.16 -12.95 11.40
CA LEU A 400 -5.38 -11.77 11.01
C LEU A 400 -6.27 -10.86 10.18
N LEU A 401 -6.89 -9.87 10.84
CA LEU A 401 -7.62 -8.80 10.17
C LEU A 401 -6.65 -7.96 9.33
N HIS A 402 -6.73 -8.13 8.01
CA HIS A 402 -5.82 -7.53 7.04
C HIS A 402 -6.53 -6.52 6.11
N THR A 403 -7.84 -6.31 6.28
CA THR A 403 -8.57 -5.16 5.75
C THR A 403 -7.85 -3.84 6.04
N LYS A 404 -7.78 -2.95 5.02
CA LYS A 404 -7.31 -1.57 5.16
C LYS A 404 -8.42 -0.62 4.74
N SER A 405 -9.03 0.02 5.70
CA SER A 405 -10.14 0.94 5.45
C SER A 405 -10.24 2.04 6.49
N VAL A 406 -10.82 3.16 6.08
CA VAL A 406 -11.17 4.30 6.94
C VAL A 406 -12.58 4.73 6.59
N VAL A 407 -13.50 4.75 7.54
CA VAL A 407 -14.85 5.27 7.37
C VAL A 407 -14.97 6.56 8.16
N ILE A 408 -15.45 7.63 7.51
CA ILE A 408 -15.62 8.97 8.08
C ILE A 408 -17.10 9.33 8.02
N ASP A 409 -17.65 9.69 9.18
CA ASP A 409 -19.03 10.13 9.38
C ASP A 409 -20.11 9.18 8.80
N GLN A 410 -19.73 7.93 8.50
CA GLN A 410 -20.57 6.93 7.82
C GLN A 410 -21.07 7.39 6.43
N GLN A 411 -20.38 8.35 5.82
CA GLN A 411 -20.76 8.97 4.54
C GLN A 411 -19.65 8.94 3.50
N PHE A 412 -18.39 8.91 3.96
CA PHE A 412 -17.22 8.84 3.10
C PHE A 412 -16.28 7.72 3.58
N CYS A 413 -15.62 7.02 2.66
CA CYS A 413 -14.61 6.05 3.04
C CYS A 413 -13.37 6.02 2.16
N LEU A 414 -12.27 5.58 2.76
CA LEU A 414 -11.03 5.21 2.09
C LEU A 414 -10.88 3.69 2.17
N VAL A 415 -10.56 3.05 1.05
CA VAL A 415 -10.34 1.59 0.99
C VAL A 415 -9.25 1.26 -0.03
N GLY A 416 -8.37 0.32 0.29
CA GLY A 416 -7.29 -0.05 -0.63
C GLY A 416 -6.19 -0.90 -0.03
N THR A 417 -4.95 -0.62 -0.42
CA THR A 417 -3.78 -1.48 -0.15
C THR A 417 -2.88 -0.97 0.97
N VAL A 418 -3.04 0.30 1.33
CA VAL A 418 -2.20 1.06 2.26
C VAL A 418 -2.35 0.56 3.69
N ASN A 419 -1.25 0.11 4.29
CA ASN A 419 -1.16 -0.01 5.74
C ASN A 419 -0.83 1.35 6.38
N LEU A 420 -1.11 1.49 7.68
CA LEU A 420 -0.77 2.68 8.45
C LEU A 420 0.61 2.54 9.11
N ASP A 421 1.62 2.22 8.30
CA ASP A 421 3.04 2.18 8.64
C ASP A 421 3.86 3.08 7.70
N MET A 422 5.11 3.36 8.10
CA MET A 422 5.96 4.34 7.42
C MET A 422 6.33 3.88 6.01
N ARG A 423 6.54 2.57 5.83
CA ARG A 423 6.88 2.00 4.52
C ARG A 423 5.74 2.10 3.52
N SER A 424 4.51 1.74 3.91
CA SER A 424 3.33 1.89 3.06
C SER A 424 3.04 3.36 2.75
N LEU A 425 3.17 4.27 3.71
CA LEU A 425 2.84 5.67 3.49
C LEU A 425 3.85 6.43 2.61
N TRP A 426 5.13 6.07 2.66
CA TRP A 426 6.21 6.88 2.04
C TRP A 426 6.97 6.19 0.92
N LEU A 427 6.98 4.86 0.87
CA LEU A 427 7.90 4.13 -0.01
C LEU A 427 7.17 3.26 -1.01
N ASN A 428 6.31 2.36 -0.54
CA ASN A 428 5.74 1.30 -1.37
C ASN A 428 4.86 1.85 -2.49
N PHE A 429 4.72 1.05 -3.54
CA PHE A 429 3.64 1.27 -4.48
C PHE A 429 2.34 0.87 -3.79
N GLU A 430 1.48 1.84 -3.55
CA GLU A 430 0.18 1.62 -2.92
C GLU A 430 -0.94 2.29 -3.73
N LEU A 431 -2.17 1.93 -3.41
CA LEU A 431 -3.39 2.45 -4.02
C LEU A 431 -4.50 2.56 -2.97
N THR A 432 -5.17 3.71 -2.95
CA THR A 432 -6.39 3.92 -2.16
C THR A 432 -7.49 4.47 -3.06
N LEU A 433 -8.71 3.97 -2.89
CA LEU A 433 -9.93 4.59 -3.38
C LEU A 433 -10.50 5.49 -2.29
N ALA A 434 -10.73 6.75 -2.62
CA ALA A 434 -11.55 7.67 -1.85
C ALA A 434 -12.95 7.66 -2.46
N VAL A 435 -13.94 7.21 -1.68
CA VAL A 435 -15.27 6.87 -2.16
C VAL A 435 -16.30 7.76 -1.46
N ASP A 436 -17.06 8.49 -2.27
CA ASP A 436 -18.23 9.26 -1.84
C ASP A 436 -19.49 8.59 -2.40
N ASP A 437 -19.85 7.50 -1.74
CA ASP A 437 -21.02 6.70 -2.01
C ASP A 437 -21.60 6.29 -0.66
N LEU A 438 -22.80 6.80 -0.36
CA LEU A 438 -23.45 6.57 0.92
C LEU A 438 -23.77 5.08 1.12
N GLU A 439 -24.27 4.38 0.10
CA GLU A 439 -24.67 2.98 0.24
C GLU A 439 -23.44 2.10 0.48
N PHE A 440 -22.41 2.26 -0.36
CA PHE A 440 -21.15 1.54 -0.20
C PHE A 440 -20.48 1.86 1.15
N THR A 441 -20.48 3.13 1.56
CA THR A 441 -19.90 3.52 2.85
C THR A 441 -20.66 2.92 4.04
N GLN A 442 -21.98 2.81 3.94
CA GLN A 442 -22.78 2.12 4.96
C GLN A 442 -22.44 0.63 5.01
N GLN A 443 -22.28 -0.06 3.88
CA GLN A 443 -21.82 -1.46 3.86
C GLN A 443 -20.45 -1.62 4.55
N MET A 444 -19.49 -0.74 4.25
CA MET A 444 -18.19 -0.70 4.92
C MET A 444 -18.31 -0.41 6.42
N HIS A 445 -19.19 0.51 6.82
CA HIS A 445 -19.45 0.81 8.22
C HIS A 445 -19.98 -0.43 8.97
N TRP A 446 -20.98 -1.12 8.41
CA TRP A 446 -21.54 -2.33 9.00
C TRP A 446 -20.52 -3.44 9.14
N LEU A 447 -19.65 -3.62 8.13
CA LEU A 447 -18.55 -4.57 8.21
C LEU A 447 -17.59 -4.24 9.37
N GLN A 448 -17.22 -2.97 9.52
CA GLN A 448 -16.37 -2.54 10.65
C GLN A 448 -17.05 -2.73 12.00
N ARG A 449 -18.38 -2.56 12.09
CA ARG A 449 -19.15 -2.85 13.31
C ARG A 449 -19.07 -4.33 13.68
N GLN A 450 -19.18 -5.24 12.70
CA GLN A 450 -19.01 -6.67 12.93
C GLN A 450 -17.60 -7.01 13.41
N TYR A 451 -16.56 -6.32 12.90
CA TYR A 451 -15.21 -6.48 13.43
C TYR A 451 -15.11 -6.03 14.88
N ILE A 452 -15.70 -4.89 15.26
CA ILE A 452 -15.72 -4.40 16.65
C ILE A 452 -16.43 -5.40 17.57
N GLU A 453 -17.55 -5.98 17.14
CA GLU A 453 -18.29 -6.99 17.91
C GLU A 453 -17.49 -8.26 18.19
N GLN A 454 -16.51 -8.57 17.32
CA GLN A 454 -15.56 -9.69 17.46
C GLN A 454 -14.21 -9.25 18.03
N SER A 455 -14.15 -8.05 18.63
CA SER A 455 -12.93 -7.50 19.19
C SER A 455 -13.02 -7.33 20.71
N HIS A 456 -11.84 -7.34 21.33
CA HIS A 456 -11.67 -6.89 22.70
C HIS A 456 -11.28 -5.42 22.71
N SER A 457 -12.08 -4.57 23.36
CA SER A 457 -11.74 -3.15 23.53
C SER A 457 -10.63 -3.00 24.58
N VAL A 458 -9.58 -2.27 24.24
CA VAL A 458 -8.47 -1.99 25.17
C VAL A 458 -8.90 -0.89 26.14
N VAL A 459 -8.96 -1.22 27.44
CA VAL A 459 -9.32 -0.26 28.49
C VAL A 459 -8.07 0.45 29.00
N TYR A 460 -8.08 1.78 29.01
CA TYR A 460 -6.92 2.60 29.43
C TYR A 460 -6.42 2.26 30.85
N ALA A 461 -7.35 2.10 31.81
CA ALA A 461 -7.00 1.78 33.20
C ALA A 461 -6.31 0.42 33.36
N GLU A 462 -6.65 -0.55 32.51
CA GLU A 462 -6.01 -1.87 32.47
C GLU A 462 -4.69 -1.81 31.72
N TRP A 463 -4.65 -1.08 30.61
CA TRP A 463 -3.46 -0.85 29.81
C TRP A 463 -2.32 -0.24 30.65
N GLU A 464 -2.64 0.70 31.54
CA GLU A 464 -1.67 1.30 32.45
C GLU A 464 -1.16 0.32 33.51
N GLN A 465 -1.86 -0.76 33.83
CA GLN A 465 -1.38 -1.75 34.81
C GLN A 465 -0.45 -2.81 34.19
N ARG A 466 -0.17 -2.74 32.89
CA ARG A 466 0.65 -3.74 32.20
C ARG A 466 2.08 -3.82 32.78
N PRO A 467 2.68 -5.03 32.84
CA PRO A 467 4.00 -5.23 33.42
C PRO A 467 5.12 -4.39 32.78
N TRP A 468 6.13 -4.07 33.57
CA TRP A 468 7.27 -3.24 33.12
C TRP A 468 8.02 -3.83 31.93
N TYR A 469 8.08 -5.16 31.81
CA TYR A 469 8.76 -5.83 30.69
C TYR A 469 8.02 -5.62 29.36
N ASN A 470 6.68 -5.56 29.36
CA ASN A 470 5.90 -5.20 28.17
C ASN A 470 6.23 -3.77 27.74
N ARG A 471 6.23 -2.83 28.68
CA ARG A 471 6.59 -1.42 28.43
C ARG A 471 8.01 -1.29 27.86
N PHE A 472 8.94 -2.11 28.33
CA PHE A 472 10.31 -2.14 27.82
C PHE A 472 10.35 -2.65 26.37
N LEU A 473 9.70 -3.78 26.07
CA LEU A 473 9.63 -4.33 24.72
C LEU A 473 8.97 -3.36 23.73
N GLU A 474 7.84 -2.75 24.11
CA GLU A 474 7.15 -1.71 23.33
C GLU A 474 8.12 -0.59 22.91
N ARG A 475 8.89 -0.05 23.86
CA ARG A 475 9.85 1.04 23.60
C ARG A 475 11.04 0.60 22.76
N VAL A 476 11.54 -0.62 22.95
CA VAL A 476 12.63 -1.17 22.13
C VAL A 476 12.15 -1.33 20.68
N PHE A 477 11.00 -1.94 20.47
CA PHE A 477 10.46 -2.16 19.12
C PHE A 477 10.03 -0.85 18.44
N TYR A 478 9.58 0.15 19.20
CA TYR A 478 9.32 1.50 18.69
C TYR A 478 10.55 2.15 18.02
N LEU A 479 11.77 1.86 18.48
CA LEU A 479 13.00 2.38 17.85
C LEU A 479 13.18 1.89 16.41
N PHE A 480 12.55 0.78 16.04
CA PHE A 480 12.57 0.22 14.69
C PHE A 480 11.44 0.75 13.80
N ASN A 481 10.60 1.68 14.29
CA ASN A 481 9.51 2.31 13.51
C ASN A 481 9.96 2.82 12.12
N PRO A 482 11.12 3.50 11.96
CA PRO A 482 11.55 3.95 10.62
C PRO A 482 11.84 2.82 9.61
N LEU A 483 11.95 1.57 10.07
CA LEU A 483 12.15 0.37 9.24
C LEU A 483 10.84 -0.40 8.99
N LEU A 484 9.74 0.01 9.62
CA LEU A 484 8.44 -0.66 9.57
C LEU A 484 7.50 -0.09 8.52
#